data_AF-A0A534VLB3-F1
#
_entry.id   AF-A0A534VLB3-F1
#
_cell.length_a   1.000
_cell.length_b   1.000
_cell.length_c   1.000
_cell.angle_alpha   90.00
_cell.angle_beta   90.00
_cell.angle_gamma   90.00
#
_symmetry.space_group_name_H-M   'P 1'
#
loop_
_entity.id
_entity.type
_entity.pdbx_description
1 polymer ?
#
loop_
_entity_poly.entity_id
_entity_poly.type
_entity_poly.pdbx_seq_one_letter_code
_entity_poly.pdbx_strand_id
1 'polypeptide(L)'
;ARMDALASNRDLRYVEFCEQRRAELAREEIRPPRLLGGDDLIALGHQPGPRLGDILRALEEAQLEGEVTNRVEAEQFVRSRFPP
;
A
#
# COMPACT_ATOMS: atom_id res chain seq x y z
N ALA A 1 -24.46 11.59 -30.30
CA ALA A 1 -24.23 11.98 -28.89
C ALA A 1 -23.18 11.02 -28.33
N ARG A 2 -21.93 11.47 -28.12
CA ARG A 2 -21.42 11.97 -26.82
C ARG A 2 -21.47 10.82 -25.78
N MET A 3 -20.39 10.03 -25.65
CA MET A 3 -19.27 10.25 -24.70
C MET A 3 -19.70 10.56 -23.26
N ASP A 4 -20.65 9.81 -22.71
CA ASP A 4 -21.01 9.85 -21.29
C ASP A 4 -21.29 8.39 -20.86
N ALA A 5 -20.81 7.77 -19.78
CA ALA A 5 -19.98 8.15 -18.65
C ALA A 5 -19.39 6.80 -18.11
N LEU A 6 -18.08 6.62 -17.91
CA LEU A 6 -17.35 6.95 -16.67
C LEU A 6 -18.11 6.73 -15.36
N ALA A 7 -18.95 5.69 -15.26
CA ALA A 7 -19.44 5.24 -13.96
C ALA A 7 -20.08 3.84 -14.09
N SER A 8 -19.29 2.78 -13.97
CA SER A 8 -19.85 1.47 -13.70
C SER A 8 -19.08 0.76 -12.60
N ASN A 9 -19.32 1.27 -11.39
CA ASN A 9 -19.57 0.50 -10.19
C ASN A 9 -19.29 -1.01 -10.28
N ARG A 10 -18.13 -1.45 -9.78
CA ARG A 10 -17.90 -2.77 -9.14
C ARG A 10 -16.40 -3.01 -8.94
N ASP A 11 -15.85 -2.54 -7.82
CA ASP A 11 -15.04 -3.43 -6.97
C ASP A 11 -14.83 -2.86 -5.57
N LEU A 12 -15.94 -2.50 -4.92
CA LEU A 12 -15.99 -2.36 -3.45
C LEU A 12 -15.81 -3.70 -2.71
N ARG A 13 -15.40 -4.78 -3.40
CA ARG A 13 -15.06 -6.09 -2.81
C ARG A 13 -13.57 -6.25 -2.50
N TYR A 14 -12.72 -5.27 -2.86
CA TYR A 14 -11.29 -5.29 -2.51
C TYR A 14 -10.96 -4.56 -1.21
N VAL A 15 -11.88 -3.74 -0.69
CA VAL A 15 -11.68 -2.98 0.55
C VAL A 15 -11.62 -3.90 1.78
N GLU A 16 -12.16 -5.12 1.69
CA GLU A 16 -12.15 -6.08 2.81
C GLU A 16 -10.82 -6.84 2.99
N PHE A 17 -9.84 -6.71 2.09
CA PHE A 17 -8.55 -7.40 2.24
C PHE A 17 -7.56 -6.64 3.16
N CYS A 18 -7.79 -5.35 3.44
CA CYS A 18 -6.86 -4.55 4.25
C CYS A 18 -7.12 -4.62 5.77
N GLU A 19 -8.30 -5.06 6.21
CA GLU A 19 -8.68 -5.07 7.63
C GLU A 19 -8.39 -6.41 8.35
N GLN A 20 -7.67 -7.35 7.74
CA GLN A 20 -7.33 -8.63 8.39
C GLN A 20 -5.87 -8.73 8.87
N ARG A 21 -5.02 -7.72 8.59
CA ARG A 21 -3.60 -7.72 9.02
C ARG A 21 -3.31 -6.87 10.26
N ARG A 22 -4.34 -6.37 10.95
CA ARG A 22 -4.21 -5.54 12.16
C ARG A 22 -4.05 -6.32 13.47
N ALA A 23 -4.29 -7.63 13.52
CA ALA A 23 -4.41 -8.36 14.78
C ALA A 23 -3.34 -9.44 15.10
N GLU A 24 -2.44 -9.79 14.16
CA GLU A 24 -1.51 -10.93 14.35
C GLU A 24 -0.04 -10.55 14.61
N LEU A 25 0.26 -9.29 14.92
CA LEU A 25 1.64 -8.83 15.20
C LEU A 25 1.84 -8.32 16.62
N ALA A 26 1.06 -8.81 17.58
CA ALA A 26 1.30 -8.58 19.01
C ALA A 26 2.46 -9.44 19.58
N ARG A 27 3.42 -9.89 18.76
CA ARG A 27 4.48 -10.82 19.20
C ARG A 27 5.92 -10.37 19.03
N GLU A 28 6.23 -9.30 18.29
CA GLU A 28 7.63 -8.91 18.09
C GLU A 28 7.79 -7.40 18.12
N GLU A 29 8.15 -6.90 19.31
CA GLU A 29 8.43 -5.50 19.66
C GLU A 29 9.69 -4.91 18.98
N ILE A 30 10.14 -5.50 17.86
CA ILE A 30 11.42 -5.17 17.17
C ILE A 30 11.21 -4.88 15.67
N ARG A 31 10.00 -4.52 15.23
CA ARG A 31 9.80 -4.02 13.86
C ARG A 31 9.51 -2.53 13.86
N PRO A 32 10.21 -1.72 13.03
CA PRO A 32 9.89 -0.32 12.89
C PRO A 32 8.44 -0.16 12.42
N PRO A 33 7.74 0.89 12.86
CA PRO A 33 6.38 1.16 12.39
C PRO A 33 6.37 1.31 10.86
N ARG A 34 5.30 0.83 10.22
CA ARG A 34 5.13 0.97 8.76
C ARG A 34 5.14 2.45 8.39
N LEU A 35 5.91 2.82 7.36
CA LEU A 35 6.03 4.22 6.91
C LEU A 35 4.88 4.67 6.02
N LEU A 36 4.26 3.73 5.30
CA LEU A 36 3.07 3.94 4.47
C LEU A 36 2.03 2.87 4.76
N GLY A 37 0.76 3.28 4.77
CA GLY A 37 -0.40 2.40 4.81
C GLY A 37 -0.99 2.14 3.42
N GLY A 38 -2.03 1.32 3.37
CA GLY A 38 -2.76 1.06 2.12
C GLY A 38 -3.42 2.32 1.56
N ASP A 39 -3.98 3.17 2.43
CA ASP A 39 -4.59 4.45 2.03
C ASP A 39 -3.57 5.39 1.39
N ASP A 40 -2.33 5.41 1.87
CA ASP A 40 -1.26 6.23 1.29
C ASP A 40 -0.91 5.74 -0.13
N LEU A 41 -0.87 4.42 -0.35
CA LEU A 41 -0.64 3.85 -1.67
C LEU A 41 -1.78 4.19 -2.65
N ILE A 42 -3.03 4.20 -2.17
CA ILE A 42 -4.18 4.62 -2.97
C ILE A 42 -4.07 6.11 -3.32
N ALA A 43 -3.64 6.95 -2.38
CA ALA A 43 -3.38 8.36 -2.62
C ALA A 43 -2.24 8.60 -3.63
N LEU A 44 -1.25 7.70 -3.70
CA LEU A 44 -0.20 7.68 -4.72
C LEU A 44 -0.66 7.21 -6.10
N GLY A 45 -1.92 6.75 -6.22
CA GLY A 45 -2.54 6.32 -7.49
C GLY A 45 -2.62 4.81 -7.67
N HIS A 46 -2.29 4.00 -6.67
CA HIS A 46 -2.44 2.55 -6.75
C HIS A 46 -3.90 2.11 -6.56
N GLN A 47 -4.32 1.13 -7.34
CA GLN A 47 -5.66 0.55 -7.20
C GLN A 47 -5.69 -0.49 -6.07
N PRO A 48 -6.72 -0.47 -5.20
CA PRO A 48 -6.86 -1.44 -4.11
C PRO A 48 -6.86 -2.87 -4.65
N GLY A 49 -6.07 -3.75 -4.05
CA GLY A 49 -5.91 -5.13 -4.50
C GLY A 49 -4.67 -5.83 -3.94
N PRO A 50 -4.38 -7.06 -4.38
CA PRO A 50 -3.28 -7.88 -3.88
C PRO A 50 -1.91 -7.19 -4.09
N ARG A 51 -1.81 -6.36 -5.14
CA ARG A 51 -0.63 -5.57 -5.48
C ARG A 51 -0.23 -4.59 -4.36
N LEU A 52 -1.17 -4.05 -3.58
CA LEU A 52 -0.80 -3.24 -2.41
C LEU A 52 -0.10 -4.07 -1.34
N GLY A 53 -0.52 -5.30 -1.12
CA GLY A 53 0.14 -6.22 -0.19
C GLY A 53 1.59 -6.48 -0.59
N ASP A 54 1.85 -6.64 -1.88
CA ASP A 54 3.22 -6.80 -2.41
C ASP A 54 4.06 -5.54 -2.22
N ILE A 55 3.48 -4.35 -2.46
CA ILE A 55 4.16 -3.06 -2.24
C ILE A 55 4.48 -2.87 -0.76
N LEU A 56 3.51 -3.11 0.14
CA LEU A 56 3.69 -2.97 1.59
C LEU A 56 4.72 -3.96 2.13
N ARG A 57 4.77 -5.18 1.58
CA ARG A 57 5.79 -6.18 1.92
C ARG A 57 7.18 -5.75 1.46
N ALA A 58 7.32 -5.31 0.22
CA ALA A 58 8.60 -4.81 -0.30
C ALA A 58 9.08 -3.57 0.47
N LEU A 59 8.15 -2.71 0.91
CA LEU A 59 8.46 -1.56 1.76
C LEU A 59 8.91 -2.00 3.16
N GLU A 60 8.24 -2.98 3.76
CA GLU A 60 8.63 -3.55 5.06
C GLU A 60 10.05 -4.16 4.99
N GLU A 61 10.38 -4.88 3.90
CA GLU A 61 11.72 -5.40 3.64
C GLU A 61 12.75 -4.25 3.53
N ALA A 62 12.46 -3.22 2.73
CA ALA A 62 13.33 -2.05 2.56
C ALA A 62 13.54 -1.28 3.88
N GLN A 63 12.53 -1.27 4.77
CA GLN A 63 12.65 -0.69 6.10
C GLN A 63 13.58 -1.49 7.02
N LEU A 64 13.52 -2.82 6.96
CA LEU A 64 14.38 -3.69 7.77
C LEU A 64 15.84 -3.64 7.30
N GLU A 65 16.07 -3.49 6.00
CA GLU A 65 17.41 -3.27 5.43
C GLU A 65 17.93 -1.84 5.64
N GLY A 66 17.11 -0.92 6.12
CA GLY A 66 17.47 0.48 6.32
C GLY A 66 17.58 1.29 5.02
N GLU A 67 17.10 0.76 3.89
CA GLU A 67 17.00 1.48 2.62
C GLU A 67 15.94 2.60 2.68
N VAL A 68 14.89 2.37 3.48
CA VAL A 68 13.81 3.32 3.69
C VAL A 68 13.59 3.53 5.17
N THR A 69 13.79 4.75 5.63
CA THR A 69 13.73 5.11 7.05
C THR A 69 12.62 6.10 7.37
N ASN A 70 12.12 6.81 6.35
CA ASN A 70 11.09 7.82 6.52
C ASN A 70 10.02 7.75 5.41
N ARG A 71 8.90 8.42 5.66
CA ARG A 71 7.74 8.44 4.77
C ARG A 71 8.08 8.95 3.36
N VAL A 72 8.92 9.96 3.25
CA VAL A 72 9.30 10.56 1.95
C VAL A 72 10.12 9.56 1.12
N GLU A 73 11.05 8.84 1.74
CA GLU A 73 11.79 7.75 1.11
C GLU A 73 10.87 6.61 0.70
N ALA A 74 9.87 6.28 1.53
CA ALA A 74 8.90 5.24 1.22
C ALA A 74 8.07 5.60 -0.02
N GLU A 75 7.60 6.85 -0.12
CA GLU A 75 6.87 7.33 -1.31
C GLU A 75 7.76 7.28 -2.55
N GLN A 76 9.02 7.67 -2.45
CA GLN A 76 9.98 7.60 -3.56
C GLN A 76 10.28 6.15 -3.97
N PHE A 77 10.47 5.25 -3.01
CA PHE A 77 10.70 3.83 -3.24
C PHE A 77 9.52 3.22 -4.01
N VAL A 78 8.30 3.49 -3.55
CA VAL A 78 7.07 3.03 -4.19
C VAL A 78 6.99 3.58 -5.62
N ARG A 79 7.14 4.89 -5.82
CA ARG A 79 7.04 5.51 -7.15
C ARG A 79 8.11 5.02 -8.13
N SER A 80 9.30 4.69 -7.63
CA SER A 80 10.42 4.23 -8.46
C SER A 80 10.31 2.76 -8.83
N ARG A 81 9.88 1.91 -7.88
CA ARG A 81 9.87 0.45 -8.05
C ARG A 81 8.51 -0.10 -8.49
N PHE A 82 7.44 0.61 -8.16
CA PHE A 82 6.06 0.26 -8.47
C PHE A 82 5.37 1.48 -9.08
N PRO A 83 5.60 1.77 -10.37
CA PRO A 83 4.79 2.77 -11.07
C PRO A 83 3.31 2.30 -11.10
N PRO A 84 2.35 3.25 -10.96
CA PRO A 84 0.91 2.94 -10.94
C PRO A 84 0.48 2.14 -12.18
#